data_AF-D9SHR0-F1
#
_entry.id   AF-D9SHR0-F1
#
_cell.length_a   1.000
_cell.length_b   1.000
_cell.length_c   1.000
_cell.angle_alpha   90.00
_cell.angle_beta   90.00
_cell.angle_gamma   90.00
#
_symmetry.space_group_name_H-M   'P 1'
#
loop_
_entity.id
_entity.type
_entity.pdbx_description
1 polymer ?
#
loop_
_entity_poly.entity_id
_entity_poly.type
_entity_poly.pdbx_seq_one_letter_code
_entity_poly.pdbx_strand_id
1 'polypeptide(L)'
;MLSEWLTYLAADCCTFSRKSGYLRESIGIRSRYRRCQSAWQSHLENSRSAIRVSLNSCRSHRTALVLGSGVLLDIPIDELAARFENVWLVDLVHLPEVRRAVRRYTNVRCIEHDVSGFREQRAVLSEGGLDLSDPVQFLDEASIDWVASVNLLSQLPLLPQDWLRAQFPKIDEQKLEAWGDRIMQQHLDYLAAFGVPVCLLTDYEQTSYQRSGEILSVVDFSTRLRFTGTLLKTWRWDVAPPGEISGGGGRFHLVASIAIS
;
A
#
# COMPACT_ATOMS: atom_id res chain seq x y z
N MET A 1 -2.59 22.13 -6.60
CA MET A 1 -2.03 23.27 -5.85
C MET A 1 -3.02 23.80 -4.79
N LEU A 2 -4.07 24.57 -5.13
CA LEU A 2 -5.03 25.09 -4.12
C LEU A 2 -5.87 24.01 -3.42
N SER A 3 -6.47 23.08 -4.18
CA SER A 3 -7.27 21.98 -3.61
C SER A 3 -6.45 20.97 -2.81
N GLU A 4 -5.19 20.77 -3.19
CA GLU A 4 -4.22 19.93 -2.46
C GLU A 4 -3.83 20.59 -1.14
N TRP A 5 -3.60 21.91 -1.15
CA TRP A 5 -3.32 22.68 0.06
C TRP A 5 -4.50 22.69 1.04
N LEU A 6 -5.73 22.87 0.56
CA LEU A 6 -6.95 22.76 1.38
C LEU A 6 -7.12 21.34 1.96
N THR A 7 -6.82 20.31 1.17
CA THR A 7 -6.85 18.92 1.66
C THR A 7 -5.78 18.71 2.73
N TYR A 8 -4.58 19.24 2.51
CA TYR A 8 -3.50 19.16 3.48
C TYR A 8 -3.92 19.75 4.81
N LEU A 9 -4.52 20.95 4.81
CA LEU A 9 -5.01 21.60 6.03
C LEU A 9 -6.18 20.86 6.68
N ALA A 10 -7.12 20.33 5.90
CA ALA A 10 -8.32 19.67 6.40
C ALA A 10 -8.14 18.18 6.76
N ALA A 11 -7.02 17.57 6.36
CA ALA A 11 -6.76 16.16 6.65
C ALA A 11 -6.59 15.94 8.14
N ASP A 12 -7.44 15.09 8.70
CA ASP A 12 -7.34 14.61 10.07
C ASP A 12 -6.38 13.40 10.11
N CYS A 13 -5.10 13.71 10.32
CA CYS A 13 -4.02 12.74 10.47
C CYS A 13 -3.08 13.20 11.59
N CYS A 14 -2.43 12.25 12.26
CA CYS A 14 -1.48 12.58 13.31
C CYS A 14 -0.30 13.44 12.81
N THR A 15 0.41 14.07 13.75
CA THR A 15 1.58 14.90 13.46
C THR A 15 2.68 14.12 12.75
N PHE A 16 2.84 12.83 13.04
CA PHE A 16 3.81 11.97 12.39
C PHE A 16 3.53 11.84 10.89
N SER A 17 2.32 11.43 10.50
CA SER A 17 1.93 11.24 9.09
C SER A 17 2.05 12.54 8.28
N ARG A 18 1.78 13.68 8.93
CA ARG A 18 1.90 15.01 8.32
C ARG A 18 3.34 15.43 8.07
N LYS A 19 4.23 15.25 9.06
CA LYS A 19 5.63 15.70 8.99
C LYS A 19 6.53 14.75 8.22
N SER A 20 6.21 13.45 8.20
CA SER A 20 7.06 12.42 7.58
C SER A 20 6.70 12.13 6.12
N GLY A 21 5.83 12.93 5.50
CA GLY A 21 5.55 12.84 4.06
C GLY A 21 4.31 12.01 3.67
N TYR A 22 3.81 11.12 4.54
CA TYR A 22 2.68 10.23 4.21
C TYR A 22 1.43 10.99 3.73
N LEU A 23 1.05 12.10 4.37
CA LEU A 23 -0.09 12.91 3.91
C LEU A 23 0.12 13.47 2.49
N ARG A 24 1.36 13.86 2.16
CA ARG A 24 1.69 14.37 0.82
C ARG A 24 1.56 13.26 -0.22
N GLU A 25 2.02 12.05 0.09
CA GLU A 25 1.87 10.89 -0.79
C GLU A 25 0.40 10.55 -1.06
N SER A 26 -0.45 10.47 -0.03
CA SER A 26 -1.88 10.21 -0.22
C SER A 26 -2.57 11.29 -1.08
N ILE A 27 -2.21 12.56 -0.89
CA ILE A 27 -2.70 13.67 -1.73
C ILE A 27 -2.20 13.53 -3.17
N GLY A 28 -0.93 13.13 -3.34
CA GLY A 28 -0.30 12.88 -4.63
C GLY A 28 -1.00 11.77 -5.43
N ILE A 29 -1.26 10.62 -4.80
CA ILE A 29 -2.01 9.50 -5.40
C ILE A 29 -3.38 9.97 -5.88
N ARG A 30 -4.15 10.64 -5.01
CA ARG A 30 -5.45 11.19 -5.39
C ARG A 30 -5.36 12.17 -6.55
N SER A 31 -4.38 13.06 -6.52
CA SER A 31 -4.18 14.08 -7.55
C SER A 31 -3.86 13.43 -8.90
N ARG A 32 -2.99 12.42 -8.91
CA ARG A 32 -2.64 11.64 -10.09
C ARG A 32 -3.84 10.88 -10.62
N TYR A 33 -4.61 10.21 -9.77
CA TYR A 33 -5.85 9.54 -10.17
C TYR A 33 -6.80 10.49 -10.91
N ARG A 34 -6.99 11.73 -10.44
CA ARG A 34 -7.86 12.70 -11.11
C ARG A 34 -7.41 13.05 -12.53
N ARG A 35 -6.10 13.05 -12.81
CA ARG A 35 -5.55 13.31 -14.16
C ARG A 35 -5.52 12.05 -15.02
N CYS A 36 -5.22 10.90 -14.41
CA CYS A 36 -4.97 9.64 -15.10
C CYS A 36 -6.16 8.66 -15.00
N GLN A 37 -7.36 9.11 -14.64
CA GLN A 37 -8.51 8.26 -14.33
C GLN A 37 -8.77 7.22 -15.42
N SER A 38 -8.77 7.64 -16.70
CA SER A 38 -8.99 6.74 -17.83
C SER A 38 -7.89 5.67 -17.95
N ALA A 39 -6.62 6.03 -17.74
CA ALA A 39 -5.51 5.10 -17.79
C ALA A 39 -5.51 4.12 -16.60
N TRP A 40 -6.08 4.52 -15.46
CA TRP A 40 -6.14 3.69 -14.25
C TRP A 40 -7.36 2.75 -14.22
N GLN A 41 -8.35 2.95 -15.10
CA GLN A 41 -9.62 2.23 -15.05
C GLN A 41 -9.43 0.70 -15.05
N SER A 42 -8.60 0.18 -15.97
CA SER A 42 -8.33 -1.26 -16.06
C SER A 42 -7.62 -1.79 -14.81
N HIS A 43 -6.72 -1.01 -14.20
CA HIS A 43 -6.10 -1.38 -12.93
C HIS A 43 -7.14 -1.48 -11.81
N LEU A 44 -7.98 -0.46 -11.64
CA LEU A 44 -9.02 -0.46 -10.60
C LEU A 44 -10.02 -1.61 -10.76
N GLU A 45 -10.41 -1.93 -11.99
CA GLU A 45 -11.29 -3.07 -12.29
C GLU A 45 -10.63 -4.40 -11.92
N ASN A 46 -9.35 -4.58 -12.28
CA ASN A 46 -8.60 -5.78 -11.95
C ASN A 46 -8.36 -5.92 -10.43
N SER A 47 -7.98 -4.84 -9.75
CA SER A 47 -7.77 -4.81 -8.29
C SER A 47 -9.06 -5.20 -7.55
N ARG A 48 -10.18 -4.54 -7.86
CA ARG A 48 -11.48 -4.83 -7.24
C ARG A 48 -11.96 -6.23 -7.56
N SER A 49 -11.75 -6.71 -8.79
CA SER A 49 -12.09 -8.07 -9.19
C SER A 49 -11.28 -9.11 -8.41
N ALA A 50 -9.97 -8.92 -8.27
CA ALA A 50 -9.10 -9.81 -7.50
C ALA A 50 -9.53 -9.89 -6.03
N ILE A 51 -9.85 -8.75 -5.41
CA ILE A 51 -10.40 -8.71 -4.06
C ILE A 51 -11.70 -9.51 -3.98
N ARG A 52 -12.68 -9.23 -4.86
CA ARG A 52 -13.97 -9.95 -4.87
C ARG A 52 -13.80 -11.46 -5.03
N VAL A 53 -12.91 -11.90 -5.93
CA VAL A 53 -12.62 -13.33 -6.14
C VAL A 53 -12.04 -13.95 -4.87
N SER A 54 -11.14 -13.25 -4.17
CA SER A 54 -10.55 -13.77 -2.94
C SER A 54 -11.55 -13.99 -1.79
N LEU A 55 -12.67 -13.24 -1.78
CA LEU A 55 -13.73 -13.40 -0.78
C LEU A 55 -14.40 -14.79 -0.85
N ASN A 56 -14.29 -15.49 -1.99
CA ASN A 56 -14.85 -16.83 -2.15
C ASN A 56 -14.11 -17.89 -1.31
N SER A 57 -12.90 -17.59 -0.84
CA SER A 57 -12.12 -18.48 0.02
C SER A 57 -12.53 -18.38 1.50
N CYS A 58 -13.34 -17.38 1.87
CA CYS A 58 -13.74 -17.14 3.25
C CYS A 58 -14.81 -18.13 3.72
N ARG A 59 -14.58 -18.79 4.86
CA ARG A 59 -15.57 -19.67 5.49
C ARG A 59 -16.54 -18.91 6.40
N SER A 60 -16.09 -17.80 6.95
CA SER A 60 -16.84 -16.90 7.83
C SER A 60 -16.60 -15.45 7.38
N HIS A 61 -17.47 -14.54 7.82
CA HIS A 61 -17.47 -13.14 7.37
C HIS A 61 -17.65 -12.18 8.54
N ARG A 62 -16.95 -12.38 9.66
CA ARG A 62 -17.02 -11.51 10.83
C ARG A 62 -16.24 -10.23 10.58
N THR A 63 -14.94 -10.32 10.31
CA THR A 63 -14.11 -9.12 10.06
C THR A 63 -13.26 -9.26 8.81
N ALA A 64 -13.35 -8.27 7.93
CA ALA A 64 -12.41 -8.04 6.83
C ALA A 64 -11.37 -6.99 7.24
N LEU A 65 -10.09 -7.35 7.22
CA LEU A 65 -8.97 -6.43 7.46
C LEU A 65 -8.36 -6.00 6.12
N VAL A 66 -8.34 -4.69 5.83
CA VAL A 66 -7.74 -4.13 4.61
C VAL A 66 -6.56 -3.25 4.98
N LEU A 67 -5.35 -3.71 4.69
CA LEU A 67 -4.09 -2.99 4.87
C LEU A 67 -3.74 -2.20 3.61
N GLY A 68 -3.43 -0.91 3.77
CA GLY A 68 -3.18 -0.01 2.63
C GLY A 68 -4.47 0.45 1.96
N SER A 69 -5.50 0.72 2.76
CA SER A 69 -6.81 1.14 2.25
C SER A 69 -6.79 2.49 1.52
N GLY A 70 -5.82 3.36 1.84
CA GLY A 70 -5.52 4.61 1.16
C GLY A 70 -6.75 5.47 0.83
N VAL A 71 -6.84 5.84 -0.45
CA VAL A 71 -7.93 6.69 -0.99
C VAL A 71 -9.16 5.88 -1.47
N LEU A 72 -9.24 4.59 -1.12
CA LEU A 72 -10.32 3.65 -1.46
C LEU A 72 -10.55 3.38 -2.95
N LEU A 73 -9.59 3.70 -3.82
CA LEU A 73 -9.76 3.49 -5.26
C LEU A 73 -9.83 2.00 -5.61
N ASP A 74 -8.92 1.19 -5.08
CA ASP A 74 -8.86 -0.26 -5.36
C ASP A 74 -9.87 -1.09 -4.53
N ILE A 75 -10.49 -0.50 -3.52
CA ILE A 75 -11.27 -1.22 -2.51
C ILE A 75 -12.76 -1.28 -2.92
N PRO A 76 -13.34 -2.48 -3.14
CA PRO A 76 -14.78 -2.65 -3.39
C PRO A 76 -15.56 -2.54 -2.06
N ILE A 77 -15.65 -1.32 -1.52
CA ILE A 77 -16.14 -1.10 -0.14
C ILE A 77 -17.62 -1.44 0.03
N ASP A 78 -18.45 -1.25 -0.99
CA ASP A 78 -19.88 -1.61 -0.95
C ASP A 78 -20.03 -3.13 -0.77
N GLU A 79 -19.24 -3.92 -1.49
CA GLU A 79 -19.25 -5.38 -1.42
C GLU A 79 -18.67 -5.88 -0.09
N LEU A 80 -17.59 -5.28 0.41
CA LEU A 80 -17.04 -5.64 1.71
C LEU A 80 -18.04 -5.35 2.84
N ALA A 81 -18.66 -4.18 2.84
CA ALA A 81 -19.63 -3.78 3.86
C ALA A 81 -20.91 -4.63 3.82
N ALA A 82 -21.33 -5.10 2.64
CA ALA A 82 -22.46 -6.02 2.52
C ALA A 82 -22.13 -7.45 2.96
N ARG A 83 -20.85 -7.86 2.82
CA ARG A 83 -20.43 -9.24 3.04
C ARG A 83 -20.00 -9.53 4.47
N PHE A 84 -19.38 -8.56 5.16
CA PHE A 84 -18.80 -8.75 6.49
C PHE A 84 -19.57 -8.02 7.60
N GLU A 85 -19.57 -8.59 8.81
CA GLU A 85 -20.10 -7.92 10.00
C GLU A 85 -19.30 -6.66 10.35
N ASN A 86 -18.00 -6.66 10.07
CA ASN A 86 -17.07 -5.56 10.28
C ASN A 86 -16.06 -5.44 9.14
N VAL A 87 -15.74 -4.21 8.74
CA VAL A 87 -14.68 -3.91 7.78
C VAL A 87 -13.72 -2.90 8.40
N TRP A 88 -12.45 -3.30 8.53
CA TRP A 88 -11.40 -2.48 9.11
C TRP A 88 -10.46 -2.00 8.01
N LEU A 89 -10.49 -0.70 7.76
CA LEU A 89 -9.66 -0.04 6.76
C LEU A 89 -8.44 0.56 7.45
N VAL A 90 -7.28 -0.05 7.26
CA VAL A 90 -6.01 0.35 7.87
C VAL A 90 -5.20 1.16 6.88
N ASP A 91 -4.73 2.32 7.31
CA ASP A 91 -3.78 3.17 6.58
C ASP A 91 -3.15 4.18 7.56
N LEU A 92 -2.01 4.77 7.21
CA LEU A 92 -1.45 5.90 7.97
C LEU A 92 -2.22 7.21 7.76
N VAL A 93 -2.96 7.31 6.64
CA VAL A 93 -3.72 8.51 6.28
C VAL A 93 -5.03 8.15 5.58
N HIS A 94 -6.16 8.51 6.20
CA HIS A 94 -7.46 8.55 5.54
C HIS A 94 -7.87 10.00 5.26
N LEU A 95 -7.86 10.40 3.98
CA LEU A 95 -8.26 11.75 3.58
C LEU A 95 -9.73 12.06 3.94
N PRO A 96 -10.13 13.34 4.08
CA PRO A 96 -11.49 13.71 4.49
C PRO A 96 -12.61 13.10 3.63
N GLU A 97 -12.37 12.95 2.32
CA GLU A 97 -13.28 12.30 1.38
C GLU A 97 -13.47 10.81 1.66
N VAL A 98 -12.40 10.11 2.09
CA VAL A 98 -12.47 8.69 2.49
C VAL A 98 -13.32 8.56 3.74
N ARG A 99 -13.03 9.39 4.76
CA ARG A 99 -13.83 9.42 5.99
C ARG A 99 -15.29 9.74 5.71
N ARG A 100 -15.58 10.66 4.79
CA ARG A 100 -16.95 10.98 4.38
C ARG A 100 -17.61 9.81 3.66
N ALA A 101 -16.89 9.14 2.76
CA ALA A 101 -17.41 8.01 2.00
C ALA A 101 -17.79 6.83 2.91
N VAL A 102 -17.02 6.56 3.96
CA VAL A 102 -17.27 5.42 4.85
C VAL A 102 -18.39 5.68 5.88
N ARG A 103 -18.73 6.94 6.18
CA ARG A 103 -19.79 7.30 7.15
C ARG A 103 -21.16 6.72 6.85
N ARG A 104 -21.42 6.33 5.59
CA ARG A 104 -22.69 5.70 5.19
C ARG A 104 -22.81 4.25 5.64
N TYR A 105 -21.73 3.61 6.07
CA TYR A 105 -21.72 2.24 6.55
C TYR A 105 -21.55 2.20 8.06
N THR A 106 -22.40 1.47 8.75
CA THR A 106 -22.36 1.32 10.21
C THR A 106 -21.28 0.35 10.67
N ASN A 107 -20.80 -0.53 9.79
CA ASN A 107 -19.84 -1.59 10.05
C ASN A 107 -18.43 -1.33 9.49
N VAL A 108 -18.17 -0.15 8.92
CA VAL A 108 -16.86 0.20 8.36
C VAL A 108 -16.16 1.19 9.28
N ARG A 109 -14.91 0.91 9.67
CA ARG A 109 -14.08 1.84 10.44
C ARG A 109 -12.71 2.05 9.81
N CYS A 110 -12.21 3.29 9.87
CA CYS A 110 -10.86 3.66 9.50
C CYS A 110 -9.94 3.58 10.74
N ILE A 111 -8.83 2.86 10.63
CA ILE A 111 -7.83 2.67 11.68
C ILE A 111 -6.51 3.30 11.20
N GLU A 112 -6.01 4.29 11.95
CA GLU A 112 -4.70 4.88 11.67
C GLU A 112 -3.60 3.97 12.23
N HIS A 113 -2.82 3.31 11.38
CA HIS A 113 -1.73 2.44 11.83
C HIS A 113 -0.62 2.31 10.79
N ASP A 114 0.63 2.23 11.26
CA ASP A 114 1.82 1.93 10.44
C ASP A 114 2.10 0.44 10.48
N VAL A 115 1.72 -0.28 9.41
CA VAL A 115 1.90 -1.74 9.35
C VAL A 115 3.36 -2.19 9.31
N SER A 116 4.30 -1.27 9.04
CA SER A 116 5.74 -1.59 9.08
C SER A 116 6.33 -1.51 10.50
N GLY A 117 5.59 -0.91 11.46
CA GLY A 117 6.10 -0.62 12.80
C GLY A 117 7.15 0.51 12.86
N PHE A 118 7.55 1.10 11.72
CA PHE A 118 8.60 2.11 11.66
C PHE A 118 8.30 3.33 12.53
N ARG A 119 7.07 3.85 12.50
CA ARG A 119 6.63 5.02 13.28
C ARG A 119 7.00 4.91 14.76
N GLU A 120 6.77 3.75 15.35
CA GLU A 120 6.94 3.50 16.78
C GLU A 120 8.39 3.17 17.13
N GLN A 121 9.08 2.43 16.25
CA GLN A 121 10.41 1.90 16.51
C GLN A 121 11.55 2.80 16.02
N ARG A 122 11.29 3.82 15.19
CA ARG A 122 12.34 4.70 14.62
C ARG A 122 13.25 5.38 15.66
N ALA A 123 12.75 5.60 16.88
CA ALA A 123 13.50 6.30 17.93
C ALA A 123 14.66 5.48 18.50
N VAL A 124 14.62 4.15 18.34
CA VAL A 124 15.69 3.25 18.81
C VAL A 124 16.67 2.87 17.69
N LEU A 125 16.42 3.30 16.46
CA LEU A 125 17.31 3.06 15.32
C LEU A 125 18.61 3.85 15.48
N SER A 126 19.70 3.28 14.96
CA SER A 126 21.02 3.91 14.94
C SER A 126 21.78 3.54 13.68
N GLU A 127 22.84 4.28 13.34
CA GLU A 127 23.70 4.02 12.17
C GLU A 127 24.24 2.56 12.15
N GLY A 128 24.45 1.97 13.33
CA GLY A 128 24.90 0.59 13.52
C GLY A 128 23.79 -0.47 13.61
N GLY A 129 22.53 -0.08 13.82
CA GLY A 129 21.41 -1.00 14.05
C GLY A 129 20.10 -0.45 13.51
N LEU A 130 19.64 -1.03 12.40
CA LEU A 130 18.46 -0.58 11.65
C LEU A 130 17.26 -1.52 11.80
N ASP A 131 17.40 -2.60 12.55
CA ASP A 131 16.41 -3.65 12.60
C ASP A 131 15.12 -3.18 13.26
N LEU A 132 13.99 -3.51 12.63
CA LEU A 132 12.67 -3.40 13.20
C LEU A 132 12.21 -4.78 13.65
N SER A 133 11.54 -4.83 14.79
CA SER A 133 10.79 -6.01 15.22
C SER A 133 9.66 -6.28 14.23
N ASP A 134 9.36 -7.56 14.01
CA ASP A 134 8.31 -7.99 13.10
C ASP A 134 6.95 -7.40 13.52
N PRO A 135 6.10 -7.00 12.55
CA PRO A 135 4.77 -6.50 12.85
C PRO A 135 3.88 -7.63 13.37
N VAL A 136 3.17 -7.37 14.46
CA VAL A 136 2.28 -8.34 15.12
C VAL A 136 0.85 -7.83 15.31
N GLN A 137 0.61 -6.55 15.01
CA GLN A 137 -0.69 -5.92 15.23
C GLN A 137 -1.78 -6.70 14.48
N PHE A 138 -2.92 -6.95 15.13
CA PHE A 138 -4.07 -7.70 14.61
C PHE A 138 -3.91 -9.23 14.49
N LEU A 139 -2.72 -9.81 14.69
CA LEU A 139 -2.56 -11.28 14.60
C LEU A 139 -3.33 -12.04 15.69
N ASP A 140 -3.58 -11.39 16.82
CA ASP A 140 -4.34 -11.92 17.96
C ASP A 140 -5.86 -11.74 17.82
N GLU A 141 -6.32 -11.04 16.77
CA GLU A 141 -7.74 -10.72 16.56
C GLU A 141 -8.49 -11.89 15.92
N ALA A 142 -8.99 -12.80 16.76
CA ALA A 142 -9.66 -14.04 16.34
C ALA A 142 -10.95 -13.83 15.50
N SER A 143 -11.47 -12.61 15.40
CA SER A 143 -12.62 -12.26 14.57
C SER A 143 -12.26 -11.97 13.11
N ILE A 144 -10.98 -11.83 12.77
CA ILE A 144 -10.53 -11.63 11.40
C ILE A 144 -10.69 -12.92 10.64
N ASP A 145 -11.47 -12.87 9.56
CA ASP A 145 -11.75 -14.02 8.70
C ASP A 145 -11.13 -13.86 7.30
N TRP A 146 -10.64 -12.66 6.98
CA TRP A 146 -10.04 -12.34 5.70
C TRP A 146 -9.14 -11.10 5.80
N VAL A 147 -8.02 -11.12 5.08
CA VAL A 147 -7.10 -9.99 4.99
C VAL A 147 -6.87 -9.60 3.53
N ALA A 148 -6.73 -8.31 3.25
CA ALA A 148 -6.09 -7.85 2.03
C ALA A 148 -4.97 -6.86 2.32
N SER A 149 -3.87 -6.97 1.58
CA SER A 149 -2.83 -5.96 1.48
C SER A 149 -2.86 -5.39 0.07
N VAL A 150 -3.21 -4.11 -0.06
CA VAL A 150 -3.61 -3.53 -1.35
C VAL A 150 -2.61 -2.49 -1.85
N ASN A 151 -1.80 -2.86 -2.84
CA ASN A 151 -0.81 -2.02 -3.52
C ASN A 151 0.12 -1.25 -2.55
N LEU A 152 0.42 -1.84 -1.39
CA LEU A 152 1.15 -1.19 -0.30
C LEU A 152 2.62 -1.60 -0.21
N LEU A 153 2.95 -2.85 -0.57
CA LEU A 153 4.22 -3.51 -0.26
C LEU A 153 5.45 -2.67 -0.66
N SER A 154 5.53 -2.30 -1.93
CA SER A 154 6.64 -1.51 -2.51
C SER A 154 6.75 -0.10 -1.94
N GLN A 155 5.72 0.41 -1.27
CA GLN A 155 5.69 1.74 -0.67
C GLN A 155 6.18 1.76 0.77
N LEU A 156 6.10 0.62 1.48
CA LEU A 156 6.47 0.51 2.90
C LEU A 156 7.86 1.09 3.21
N PRO A 157 8.93 0.79 2.44
CA PRO A 157 10.25 1.28 2.79
C PRO A 157 10.53 2.72 2.33
N LEU A 158 9.76 3.30 1.41
CA LEU A 158 10.16 4.54 0.70
C LEU A 158 10.41 5.74 1.63
N LEU A 159 9.39 6.15 2.39
CA LEU A 159 9.52 7.28 3.32
C LEU A 159 10.44 6.97 4.52
N PRO A 160 10.42 5.75 5.09
CA PRO A 160 11.43 5.34 6.06
C PRO A 160 12.87 5.40 5.54
N GLN A 161 13.13 4.99 4.31
CA GLN A 161 14.46 5.07 3.69
C GLN A 161 14.91 6.51 3.52
N ASP A 162 14.02 7.41 3.07
CA ASP A 162 14.31 8.83 2.99
C ASP A 162 14.65 9.44 4.35
N TRP A 163 13.93 9.02 5.40
CA TRP A 163 14.23 9.43 6.76
C TRP A 163 15.60 8.91 7.23
N LEU A 164 15.89 7.62 7.00
CA LEU A 164 17.17 7.00 7.36
C LEU A 164 18.35 7.68 6.66
N ARG A 165 18.20 7.98 5.35
CA ARG A 165 19.22 8.69 4.57
C ARG A 165 19.49 10.09 5.14
N ALA A 166 18.46 10.77 5.63
CA ALA A 166 18.59 12.08 6.25
C ALA A 166 19.18 12.03 7.68
N GLN A 167 18.87 11.00 8.47
CA GLN A 167 19.34 10.88 9.85
C GLN A 167 20.74 10.27 9.97
N PHE A 168 21.09 9.34 9.09
CA PHE A 168 22.31 8.54 9.17
C PHE A 168 23.07 8.63 7.83
N PRO A 169 23.75 9.75 7.55
CA PRO A 169 24.32 10.05 6.24
C PRO A 169 25.50 9.15 5.83
N LYS A 170 26.03 8.30 6.73
CA LYS A 170 27.11 7.36 6.37
C LYS A 170 26.60 5.95 6.06
N ILE A 171 25.29 5.71 6.15
CA ILE A 171 24.71 4.45 5.67
C ILE A 171 24.90 4.40 4.16
N ASP A 172 25.50 3.32 3.67
CA ASP A 172 25.62 3.09 2.24
C ASP A 172 24.26 2.71 1.62
N GLU A 173 24.08 3.06 0.35
CA GLU A 173 22.79 2.87 -0.34
C GLU A 173 22.43 1.38 -0.48
N GLN A 174 23.42 0.49 -0.61
CA GLN A 174 23.18 -0.96 -0.70
C GLN A 174 22.58 -1.52 0.60
N LYS A 175 23.08 -1.09 1.75
CA LYS A 175 22.53 -1.42 3.07
C LYS A 175 21.11 -0.88 3.23
N LEU A 176 20.85 0.32 2.71
CA LEU A 176 19.52 0.92 2.75
C LEU A 176 18.53 0.18 1.85
N GLU A 177 18.94 -0.23 0.64
CA GLU A 177 18.16 -1.07 -0.26
C GLU A 177 17.85 -2.44 0.35
N ALA A 178 18.86 -3.11 0.93
CA ALA A 178 18.69 -4.39 1.61
C ALA A 178 17.76 -4.29 2.84
N TRP A 179 17.81 -3.15 3.55
CA TRP A 179 16.87 -2.86 4.62
C TRP A 179 15.44 -2.71 4.08
N GLY A 180 15.26 -2.02 2.95
CA GLY A 180 13.94 -1.89 2.32
C GLY A 180 13.35 -3.24 1.90
N ASP A 181 14.18 -4.12 1.33
CA ASP A 181 13.78 -5.49 0.99
C ASP A 181 13.38 -6.29 2.23
N ARG A 182 14.10 -6.11 3.35
CA ARG A 182 13.74 -6.75 4.63
C ARG A 182 12.37 -6.29 5.13
N ILE A 183 12.09 -4.99 5.09
CA ILE A 183 10.78 -4.45 5.51
C ILE A 183 9.65 -5.03 4.67
N MET A 184 9.84 -5.12 3.35
CA MET A 184 8.87 -5.76 2.47
C MET A 184 8.71 -7.24 2.79
N GLN A 185 9.81 -7.97 3.01
CA GLN A 185 9.74 -9.39 3.39
C GLN A 185 9.02 -9.61 4.73
N GLN A 186 9.30 -8.79 5.75
CA GLN A 186 8.62 -8.85 7.05
C GLN A 186 7.10 -8.67 6.90
N HIS A 187 6.65 -7.77 6.00
CA HIS A 187 5.23 -7.61 5.71
C HIS A 187 4.63 -8.84 5.03
N LEU A 188 5.35 -9.49 4.11
CA LEU A 188 4.90 -10.74 3.49
C LEU A 188 4.77 -11.87 4.52
N ASP A 189 5.76 -12.00 5.41
CA ASP A 189 5.75 -13.00 6.46
C ASP A 189 4.61 -12.75 7.48
N TYR A 190 4.35 -11.48 7.79
CA TYR A 190 3.21 -11.05 8.60
C TYR A 190 1.86 -11.38 7.95
N LEU A 191 1.71 -11.19 6.64
CA LEU A 191 0.50 -11.60 5.92
C LEU A 191 0.28 -13.12 5.99
N ALA A 192 1.35 -13.91 5.88
CA ALA A 192 1.28 -15.36 5.99
C ALA A 192 0.93 -15.84 7.42
N ALA A 193 1.22 -15.04 8.45
CA ALA A 193 0.97 -15.40 9.84
C ALA A 193 -0.52 -15.36 10.26
N PHE A 194 -1.40 -14.72 9.50
CA PHE A 194 -2.82 -14.59 9.87
C PHE A 194 -3.59 -15.92 9.89
N GLY A 195 -3.16 -16.94 9.14
CA GLY A 195 -3.86 -18.24 9.10
C GLY A 195 -5.30 -18.20 8.55
N VAL A 196 -5.64 -17.14 7.81
CA VAL A 196 -6.92 -16.94 7.13
C VAL A 196 -6.65 -16.59 5.66
N PRO A 197 -7.65 -16.68 4.76
CA PRO A 197 -7.45 -16.28 3.37
C PRO A 197 -6.96 -14.84 3.26
N VAL A 198 -5.85 -14.64 2.55
CA VAL A 198 -5.27 -13.31 2.31
C VAL A 198 -5.14 -13.01 0.83
N CYS A 199 -5.59 -11.82 0.43
CA CYS A 199 -5.42 -11.25 -0.90
C CYS A 199 -4.30 -10.21 -0.91
N LEU A 200 -3.18 -10.53 -1.54
CA LEU A 200 -2.10 -9.58 -1.77
C LEU A 200 -2.22 -8.99 -3.18
N LEU A 201 -2.41 -7.67 -3.27
CA LEU A 201 -2.19 -6.90 -4.48
C LEU A 201 -0.88 -6.14 -4.34
N THR A 202 0.04 -6.33 -5.27
CA THR A 202 1.40 -5.78 -5.16
C THR A 202 1.99 -5.48 -6.52
N ASP A 203 2.92 -4.53 -6.56
CA ASP A 203 3.84 -4.42 -7.68
C ASP A 203 4.71 -5.68 -7.72
N TYR A 204 4.78 -6.30 -8.89
CA TYR A 204 5.68 -7.40 -9.22
C TYR A 204 6.90 -6.87 -9.96
N GLU A 205 6.69 -5.86 -10.80
CA GLU A 205 7.74 -5.09 -11.47
C GLU A 205 7.33 -3.62 -11.56
N GLN A 206 8.29 -2.70 -11.45
CA GLN A 206 8.12 -1.29 -11.77
C GLN A 206 9.08 -0.88 -12.88
N THR A 207 8.52 -0.32 -13.95
CA THR A 207 9.30 0.12 -15.11
C THR A 207 9.10 1.60 -15.39
N SER A 208 10.20 2.33 -15.55
CA SER A 208 10.20 3.72 -16.02
C SER A 208 10.89 3.84 -17.37
N TYR A 209 10.39 4.73 -18.22
CA TYR A 209 10.85 4.87 -19.60
C TYR A 209 10.82 6.32 -20.07
N GLN A 210 11.73 6.66 -20.99
CA GLN A 210 11.81 7.99 -21.59
C GLN A 210 10.71 8.20 -22.65
N ARG A 211 10.57 9.45 -23.12
CA ARG A 211 9.67 9.79 -24.24
C ARG A 211 9.97 8.99 -25.52
N SER A 212 11.23 8.61 -25.74
CA SER A 212 11.66 7.78 -26.87
C SER A 212 11.15 6.33 -26.79
N GLY A 213 10.67 5.90 -25.63
CA GLY A 213 10.34 4.50 -25.33
C GLY A 213 11.50 3.70 -24.74
N GLU A 214 12.70 4.29 -24.62
CA GLU A 214 13.84 3.66 -23.97
C GLU A 214 13.58 3.43 -22.47
N ILE A 215 13.87 2.22 -21.99
CA ILE A 215 13.73 1.85 -20.58
C ILE A 215 14.83 2.51 -19.76
N LEU A 216 14.44 3.29 -18.75
CA LEU A 216 15.36 3.95 -17.82
C LEU A 216 15.72 3.06 -16.63
N SER A 217 14.72 2.38 -16.08
CA SER A 217 14.89 1.54 -14.90
C SER A 217 13.83 0.46 -14.88
N VAL A 218 14.23 -0.71 -14.39
CA VAL A 218 13.34 -1.81 -14.03
C VAL A 218 13.67 -2.22 -12.60
N VAL A 219 12.66 -2.28 -11.75
CA VAL A 219 12.76 -2.87 -10.41
C VAL A 219 11.88 -4.10 -10.41
N ASP A 220 12.50 -5.27 -10.37
CA ASP A 220 11.81 -6.56 -10.34
C ASP A 220 11.72 -7.06 -8.89
N PHE A 221 10.53 -6.96 -8.31
CA PHE A 221 10.27 -7.43 -6.94
C PHE A 221 10.16 -8.96 -6.88
N SER A 222 9.83 -9.62 -8.00
CA SER A 222 9.68 -11.08 -8.04
C SER A 222 10.98 -11.84 -7.80
N THR A 223 12.11 -11.22 -8.13
CA THR A 223 13.44 -11.77 -7.89
C THR A 223 14.07 -11.28 -6.58
N ARG A 224 13.63 -10.13 -6.06
CA ARG A 224 14.11 -9.54 -4.80
C ARG A 224 13.44 -10.12 -3.55
N LEU A 225 12.16 -10.48 -3.65
CA LEU A 225 11.33 -10.90 -2.53
C LEU A 225 10.88 -12.35 -2.65
N ARG A 226 10.61 -12.98 -1.50
CA ARG A 226 10.04 -14.33 -1.45
C ARG A 226 8.54 -14.20 -1.22
N PHE A 227 7.79 -14.25 -2.32
CA PHE A 227 6.34 -14.32 -2.24
C PHE A 227 5.89 -15.70 -1.80
N THR A 228 5.14 -15.76 -0.70
CA THR A 228 4.37 -16.93 -0.31
C THR A 228 3.03 -16.94 -1.05
N GLY A 229 2.48 -18.11 -1.34
CA GLY A 229 1.14 -18.24 -1.92
C GLY A 229 1.12 -18.47 -3.43
N THR A 230 -0.08 -18.39 -4.00
CA THR A 230 -0.34 -18.69 -5.42
C THR A 230 -0.54 -17.40 -6.20
N LEU A 231 0.31 -17.16 -7.21
CA LEU A 231 0.10 -16.11 -8.20
C LEU A 231 -1.16 -16.42 -9.01
N LEU A 232 -2.17 -15.56 -8.94
CA LEU A 232 -3.45 -15.75 -9.63
C LEU A 232 -3.50 -15.01 -10.97
N LYS A 233 -3.05 -13.75 -10.98
CA LYS A 233 -3.12 -12.89 -12.15
C LYS A 233 -2.08 -11.79 -12.08
N THR A 234 -1.59 -11.36 -13.25
CA THR A 234 -0.84 -10.12 -13.41
C THR A 234 -1.52 -9.19 -14.41
N TRP A 235 -1.36 -7.88 -14.24
CA TRP A 235 -1.83 -6.87 -15.19
C TRP A 235 -0.94 -5.63 -15.17
N ARG A 236 -0.92 -4.90 -16.29
CA ARG A 236 -0.22 -3.62 -16.39
C ARG A 236 -1.08 -2.50 -15.77
N TRP A 237 -0.44 -1.65 -14.99
CA TRP A 237 -0.98 -0.39 -14.51
C TRP A 237 -0.10 0.77 -14.99
N ASP A 238 -0.64 1.60 -15.88
CA ASP A 238 0.01 2.84 -16.31
C ASP A 238 -0.12 3.91 -15.23
N VAL A 239 0.70 3.80 -14.19
CA VAL A 239 0.71 4.69 -13.02
C VAL A 239 0.87 6.14 -13.44
N ALA A 240 1.82 6.38 -14.34
CA ALA A 240 2.07 7.69 -14.92
C ALA A 240 2.24 7.52 -16.45
N PRO A 241 1.16 7.63 -17.22
CA PRO A 241 1.23 7.50 -18.68
C PRO A 241 2.08 8.64 -19.29
N PRO A 242 2.51 8.51 -20.56
CA PRO A 242 3.32 9.54 -21.21
C PRO A 242 2.71 10.93 -21.08
N GLY A 243 3.52 11.88 -20.58
CA GLY A 243 3.10 13.26 -20.33
C GLY A 243 2.65 13.58 -18.91
N GLU A 244 2.49 12.58 -18.03
CA GLU A 244 2.22 12.81 -16.60
C GLU A 244 3.50 13.18 -15.81
N ILE A 245 4.66 12.66 -16.22
CA ILE A 245 5.96 12.98 -15.62
C ILE A 245 6.69 14.00 -16.51
N SER A 246 7.41 14.94 -15.88
CA SER A 246 8.28 15.89 -16.58
C SER A 246 9.27 15.16 -17.50
N GLY A 247 9.51 15.71 -18.70
CA GLY A 247 10.34 15.08 -19.74
C GLY A 247 9.57 14.18 -20.72
N GLY A 248 8.27 13.94 -20.51
CA GLY A 248 7.40 13.23 -21.47
C GLY A 248 7.58 11.71 -21.50
N GLY A 249 8.37 11.16 -20.57
CA GLY A 249 8.43 9.72 -20.30
C GLY A 249 7.21 9.24 -19.52
N GLY A 250 7.26 7.98 -19.07
CA GLY A 250 6.20 7.36 -18.30
C GLY A 250 6.68 6.30 -17.32
N ARG A 251 5.74 5.79 -16.55
CA ARG A 251 5.92 4.70 -15.60
C ARG A 251 4.72 3.76 -15.65
N PHE A 252 5.00 2.47 -15.78
CA PHE A 252 4.00 1.43 -15.61
C PHE A 252 4.50 0.38 -14.62
N HIS A 253 3.56 -0.23 -13.91
CA HIS A 253 3.84 -1.33 -12.99
C HIS A 253 3.18 -2.59 -13.54
N LEU A 254 3.87 -3.72 -13.43
CA LEU A 254 3.22 -5.02 -13.52
C LEU A 254 2.70 -5.36 -12.13
N VAL A 255 1.39 -5.33 -11.94
CA VAL A 255 0.73 -5.62 -10.66
C VAL A 255 0.35 -7.09 -10.64
N ALA A 256 0.54 -7.75 -9.51
CA ALA A 256 0.16 -9.14 -9.26
C ALA A 256 -0.95 -9.22 -8.20
N SER A 257 -1.88 -10.15 -8.39
CA SER A 257 -2.73 -10.67 -7.33
C SER A 257 -2.25 -12.05 -6.89
N ILE A 258 -1.98 -12.19 -5.59
CA ILE A 258 -1.45 -13.41 -4.98
C ILE A 258 -2.40 -13.82 -3.85
N ALA A 259 -2.79 -15.09 -3.84
CA ALA A 259 -3.57 -15.68 -2.75
C ALA A 259 -2.63 -16.37 -1.76
N ILE A 260 -2.69 -15.97 -0.49
CA ILE A 260 -1.97 -16.61 0.60
C ILE A 260 -3.00 -17.34 1.47
N SER A 261 -2.69 -18.58 1.83
CA SER A 261 -3.58 -19.53 2.50
C SER A 261 -2.92 -20.16 3.70
#